data_AF-A0AAG5DHY2-F1
#
_entry.id   AF-A0AAG5DHY2-F1
#
_cell.length_a   1.000
_cell.length_b   1.000
_cell.length_c   1.000
_cell.angle_alpha   90.00
_cell.angle_beta   90.00
_cell.angle_gamma   90.00
#
_symmetry.space_group_name_H-M   'P 1'
#
loop_
_entity.id
_entity.type
_entity.pdbx_description
1 polymer ?
#
loop_
_entity_poly.entity_id
_entity_poly.type
_entity_poly.pdbx_seq_one_letter_code
_entity_poly.pdbx_strand_id
1 'polypeptide(L)' 'MLVDTMPIIHLMLVEGTRYKCPVYKTAERKGTLSTTGHSTNYVLPVLLATQVPASHWVKRSVAMLCQTSE' A
#
# COMPACT_ATOMS: atom_id res chain seq x y z
N MET A 1 13.26 -7.77 0.21
CA MET A 1 11.79 -7.59 0.11
C MET A 1 11.38 -8.22 -1.21
N LEU A 2 10.40 -9.13 -1.22
CA LEU A 2 9.90 -9.65 -2.50
C LEU A 2 9.03 -8.56 -3.13
N VAL A 3 9.38 -8.13 -4.33
CA VAL A 3 8.67 -7.09 -5.09
C VAL A 3 8.20 -7.67 -6.41
N ASP A 4 7.01 -7.29 -6.83
CA ASP A 4 6.45 -7.62 -8.13
C ASP A 4 5.91 -6.34 -8.78
N THR A 5 6.03 -6.25 -10.10
CA THR A 5 5.54 -5.08 -10.84
C THR A 5 4.03 -5.11 -10.93
N MET A 6 3.38 -4.02 -10.52
CA MET A 6 1.94 -3.89 -10.64
C MET A 6 1.56 -3.24 -11.99
N PRO A 7 0.54 -3.76 -12.71
CA PRO A 7 0.01 -3.07 -13.89
C PRO A 7 -0.70 -1.76 -13.51
N ILE A 8 -0.91 -0.90 -14.51
CA ILE A 8 -1.72 0.31 -14.35
C ILE A 8 -3.16 -0.11 -14.04
N ILE A 9 -3.71 0.44 -12.95
CA ILE A 9 -5.09 0.20 -12.55
C ILE A 9 -5.87 1.51 -12.48
N HIS A 10 -7.16 1.44 -12.82
CA HIS A 10 -8.08 2.54 -12.57
C HIS A 10 -8.55 2.48 -11.11
N LEU A 11 -8.52 3.62 -10.42
CA LEU A 11 -8.96 3.72 -9.02
C LEU A 11 -10.48 3.56 -8.94
N MET A 12 -10.92 2.45 -8.34
CA MET A 12 -12.35 2.22 -8.03
C MET A 12 -12.57 2.38 -6.54
N LEU A 13 -13.48 3.29 -6.16
CA LEU A 13 -13.72 3.69 -4.76
C LEU A 13 -14.79 2.85 -4.04
N VAL A 14 -15.03 1.63 -4.50
CA VAL A 14 -16.00 0.70 -3.89
C VAL A 14 -15.25 -0.27 -2.99
N GLU A 15 -15.44 -0.15 -1.67
CA GLU A 15 -14.67 -0.91 -0.68
C GLU A 15 -15.02 -2.40 -0.67
N GLY A 16 -16.27 -2.78 -0.43
CA GLY A 16 -16.70 -4.18 -0.38
C GLY A 16 -15.80 -5.07 0.48
N THR A 17 -15.33 -6.19 -0.09
CA THR A 17 -14.39 -7.12 0.54
C THR A 17 -12.93 -6.88 0.13
N ARG A 18 -12.64 -5.74 -0.50
CA ARG A 18 -11.30 -5.43 -1.04
C ARG A 18 -10.29 -5.17 0.06
N TYR A 19 -9.03 -5.44 -0.26
CA TYR A 19 -7.94 -5.11 0.62
C TYR A 19 -7.57 -3.63 0.48
N LYS A 20 -7.63 -2.88 1.58
CA LYS A 20 -7.07 -1.53 1.71
C LYS A 20 -5.54 -1.60 1.76
N CYS A 21 -4.92 -1.71 0.60
CA CYS A 21 -3.47 -1.80 0.48
C CYS A 21 -2.84 -0.42 0.68
N PRO A 22 -1.95 -0.24 1.68
CA PRO A 22 -1.26 1.03 1.88
C PRO A 22 -0.27 1.27 0.75
N VAL A 23 -0.23 2.51 0.24
CA VAL A 23 0.79 2.97 -0.72
C VAL A 23 1.81 3.83 -0.02
N TYR A 24 3.08 3.47 -0.20
CA TYR A 24 4.23 4.26 0.26
C TYR A 24 5.03 4.79 -0.93
N LYS A 25 5.79 5.87 -0.71
CA LYS A 25 6.69 6.41 -1.74
C LYS A 25 7.84 5.44 -1.99
N THR A 26 8.48 4.96 -0.91
CA THR A 26 9.64 4.05 -0.94
C THR A 26 9.49 2.91 0.06
N ALA A 27 10.28 1.85 -0.10
CA ALA A 27 10.33 0.71 0.82
C ALA A 27 10.96 1.04 2.19
N GLU A 28 11.59 2.22 2.33
CA GLU A 28 12.34 2.56 3.53
C GLU A 28 11.42 2.73 4.74
N ARG A 29 11.83 2.12 5.85
CA ARG A 29 11.11 2.24 7.13
C ARG A 29 11.37 3.55 7.86
N LYS A 30 12.16 4.47 7.29
CA LYS A 30 12.43 5.81 7.83
C LYS A 30 11.51 6.84 7.14
N GLY A 31 10.31 7.03 7.69
CA GLY A 31 9.51 8.20 7.37
C GLY A 31 9.72 9.29 8.42
N THR A 32 9.95 10.53 7.99
CA THR A 32 9.80 11.67 8.90
C THR A 32 8.31 11.82 9.21
N LEU A 33 7.94 11.93 10.48
CA LEU A 33 6.56 12.22 10.85
C LEU A 33 6.21 13.65 10.42
N SER A 34 5.08 13.84 9.75
CA SER A 34 4.55 15.17 9.49
C SER A 34 4.08 15.82 10.79
N THR A 35 3.91 17.15 10.77
CA THR A 35 3.27 17.89 11.86
C THR A 35 1.84 17.42 12.18
N THR A 36 1.22 16.66 11.26
CA THR A 36 -0.10 16.03 11.42
C THR A 36 -0.06 14.57 11.87
N GLY A 37 1.12 14.01 12.21
CA GLY A 37 1.24 12.65 12.73
C GLY A 37 1.17 11.54 11.69
N HIS A 38 1.22 11.87 10.39
CA HIS A 38 1.31 10.88 9.31
C HIS A 38 2.74 10.77 8.79
N SER A 39 3.12 9.58 8.36
CA SER A 39 4.44 9.38 7.72
C SER A 39 4.50 10.17 6.41
N THR A 40 5.57 10.93 6.17
CA THR A 40 5.83 11.55 4.86
C THR A 40 6.05 10.52 3.76
N ASN A 41 6.31 9.26 4.13
CA ASN A 41 6.42 8.13 3.19
C ASN A 41 5.04 7.54 2.84
N TYR A 42 3.98 7.82 3.60
CA TYR A 42 2.62 7.33 3.30
C TYR A 42 1.92 8.25 2.30
N VAL A 43 1.24 7.66 1.30
CA VAL A 43 0.53 8.40 0.25
C VAL A 43 -0.98 8.28 0.46
N LEU A 44 -1.54 7.10 0.19
CA LEU A 44 -2.99 6.80 0.31
C LEU A 44 -3.20 5.28 0.27
N PRO A 45 -4.38 4.76 0.64
CA PRO A 45 -4.70 3.37 0.43
C PRO A 45 -5.34 3.15 -0.96
N VAL A 46 -5.04 2.01 -1.58
CA VAL A 46 -5.71 1.55 -2.80
C VAL A 46 -6.47 0.27 -2.52
N LEU A 47 -7.69 0.20 -3.04
CA LEU A 47 -8.58 -0.93 -2.87
C LEU A 47 -8.23 -2.03 -3.88
N LEU A 48 -7.53 -3.06 -3.45
CA LEU A 48 -7.15 -4.19 -4.29
C LEU A 48 -8.21 -5.30 -4.22
N ALA A 49 -8.57 -5.82 -5.38
CA ALA A 49 -9.36 -7.05 -5.46
C ALA A 49 -8.58 -8.20 -4.82
N THR A 50 -9.25 -9.08 -4.09
CA THR A 50 -8.63 -10.21 -3.42
C THR A 50 -9.58 -11.40 -3.36
N GLN A 51 -9.02 -12.59 -3.56
CA GLN A 51 -9.74 -13.86 -3.43
C GLN A 51 -9.66 -14.44 -2.01
N VAL A 52 -8.84 -13.83 -1.15
CA VAL A 52 -8.70 -14.18 0.27
C VAL A 52 -9.13 -13.02 1.16
N PRO A 53 -9.50 -13.25 2.44
CA PRO A 53 -9.85 -12.16 3.35
C PRO A 53 -8.73 -11.12 3.46
N ALA A 54 -9.09 -9.84 3.52
CA ALA A 54 -8.14 -8.72 3.64
C ALA A 54 -7.13 -8.90 4.79
N SER A 55 -7.54 -9.56 5.88
CA SER A 55 -6.67 -9.89 7.02
C SER A 55 -5.45 -10.73 6.65
N HIS A 56 -5.54 -11.54 5.59
CA HIS A 56 -4.40 -12.29 5.04
C HIS A 56 -3.26 -11.36 4.63
N TRP A 57 -3.58 -10.29 3.91
CA TRP A 57 -2.62 -9.32 3.39
C TRP A 57 -2.11 -8.36 4.47
N VAL A 58 -2.99 -7.97 5.42
CA VAL A 58 -2.61 -7.20 6.61
C VAL A 58 -1.54 -7.94 7.41
N LYS A 59 -1.74 -9.23 7.71
CA LYS A 59 -0.79 -10.05 8.48
C LYS A 59 0.55 -10.24 7.76
N ARG A 60 0.57 -10.20 6.43
CA ARG A 60 1.79 -10.29 5.61
C ARG A 60 2.46 -8.94 5.38
N SER A 61 1.86 -7.84 5.86
CA SER A 61 2.36 -6.49 5.66
C SER A 61 2.59 -6.15 4.18
N VAL A 62 1.67 -6.57 3.32
CA VAL A 62 1.72 -6.21 1.89
C VAL A 62 1.46 -4.71 1.73
N ALA A 63 2.23 -4.07 0.86
CA ALA A 63 2.09 -2.66 0.54
C ALA A 63 2.46 -2.44 -0.93
N MET A 64 1.97 -1.35 -1.50
CA MET A 64 2.46 -0.87 -2.80
C MET A 64 3.48 0.23 -2.60
N LEU A 65 4.43 0.30 -3.53
CA LEU A 65 5.51 1.28 -3.53
C LEU A 65 5.45 2.06 -4.85
N CYS A 66 5.58 3.38 -4.78
CA CYS A 66 5.73 4.20 -5.98
C CYS A 66 7.10 3.98 -6.64
N GLN A 67 8.11 3.67 -5.83
CA GLN A 67 9.46 3.42 -6.28
C GLN A 67 10.07 2.28 -5.46
N THR A 68 10.67 1.32 -6.14
CA THR A 68 11.64 0.40 -5.52
C THR A 68 12.95 1.15 -5.36
N SER A 69 13.53 1.14 -4.16
CA SER A 69 14.89 1.65 -3.96
C SER A 69 15.83 0.94 -4.95
N GLU A 70 16.76 1.67 -5.57
CA GLU A 70 17.89 1.05 -6.28
C GLU A 70 18.71 0.15 -5.32
#